data_AF-A0A4U0UQV8-F1
#
_entry.id   AF-A0A4U0UQV8-F1
#
_cell.length_a   1.000
_cell.length_b   1.000
_cell.length_c   1.000
_cell.angle_alpha   90.00
_cell.angle_beta   90.00
_cell.angle_gamma   90.00
#
_symmetry.space_group_name_H-M   'P 1'
#
loop_
_entity.id
_entity.type
_entity.pdbx_description
1 polymer ?
#
loop_
_entity_poly.entity_id
_entity_poly.type
_entity_poly.pdbx_seq_one_letter_code
_entity_poly.pdbx_strand_id
1 'polypeptide(L)'
;MLAVLVSHLLSDLGATATVIDITLSFDLRRLHGKLVHALQLRGRDTGEAMSVLERLKIMKIFDFVGLTESVVEVRESLEGHSTYSPAHVLRQAAPRGTVGDSEDEDEMLDAPTLPSTVPRDGSKSTLNPSLLIIDSISQVAAPLIKSNYVQGHALLTSFIRSLAHLTRTHCLCTLLLNGTTTYSQSKEDTPSIFSSCTLRPALGKTFAYMLDLHLLVHVIPKTAADARRVYGSKHEGKSEQEAELVEVIEVLQDRHGSRVGKWTALTLDTSSNLAELL
;
A
#
# COMPACT_ATOMS: atom_id res chain seq x y z
N MET A 1 4.88 -0.11 -8.55
CA MET A 1 3.57 0.53 -8.31
C MET A 1 2.61 0.47 -9.50
N LEU A 2 2.87 1.18 -10.62
CA LEU A 2 1.89 1.31 -11.72
C LEU A 2 1.39 -0.03 -12.30
N ALA A 3 2.25 -1.02 -12.48
CA ALA A 3 1.86 -2.34 -12.98
C ALA A 3 0.86 -3.05 -12.05
N VAL A 4 1.05 -2.91 -10.72
CA VAL A 4 0.13 -3.46 -9.71
C VAL A 4 -1.23 -2.77 -9.81
N LEU A 5 -1.27 -1.44 -9.96
CA LEU A 5 -2.51 -0.68 -10.14
C LEU A 5 -3.27 -1.11 -11.39
N VAL A 6 -2.59 -1.23 -12.54
CA VAL A 6 -3.19 -1.69 -13.80
C VAL A 6 -3.75 -3.09 -13.64
N SER A 7 -2.97 -4.01 -13.08
CA SER A 7 -3.40 -5.39 -12.86
C SER A 7 -4.63 -5.47 -11.95
N HIS A 8 -4.62 -4.76 -10.82
CA HIS A 8 -5.72 -4.72 -9.85
C HIS A 8 -6.98 -4.11 -10.44
N LEU A 9 -6.88 -2.91 -11.02
CA LEU A 9 -8.04 -2.19 -11.58
C LEU A 9 -8.67 -2.93 -12.77
N LEU A 10 -7.89 -3.73 -13.51
CA LEU A 10 -8.40 -4.56 -14.60
C LEU A 10 -8.76 -5.98 -14.17
N SER A 11 -8.58 -6.35 -12.89
CA SER A 11 -8.92 -7.69 -12.39
C SER A 11 -10.43 -7.85 -12.16
N ASP A 12 -11.09 -6.79 -11.72
CA ASP A 12 -12.52 -6.76 -11.43
C ASP A 12 -13.10 -5.37 -11.77
N LEU A 13 -14.38 -5.34 -12.21
CA LEU A 13 -15.07 -4.10 -12.60
C LEU A 13 -15.39 -3.19 -11.40
N GLY A 14 -15.58 -3.77 -10.22
CA GLY A 14 -15.80 -3.08 -8.95
C GLY A 14 -14.51 -2.75 -8.21
N ALA A 15 -13.34 -3.24 -8.65
CA ALA A 15 -12.08 -3.02 -7.93
C ALA A 15 -11.78 -1.53 -7.75
N THR A 16 -11.48 -1.10 -6.53
CA THR A 16 -11.10 0.30 -6.23
C THR A 16 -9.65 0.36 -5.77
N ALA A 17 -9.01 1.51 -5.99
CA ALA A 17 -7.66 1.74 -5.47
C ALA A 17 -7.52 3.14 -4.88
N THR A 18 -6.81 3.25 -3.76
CA THR A 18 -6.35 4.53 -3.20
C THR A 18 -4.82 4.56 -3.19
N VAL A 19 -4.24 5.65 -3.68
CA VAL A 19 -2.79 5.92 -3.63
C VAL A 19 -2.56 7.13 -2.75
N ILE A 20 -1.81 6.95 -1.66
CA ILE A 20 -1.26 8.02 -0.84
C ILE A 20 0.15 8.32 -1.35
N ASP A 21 0.27 9.38 -2.15
CA ASP A 21 1.48 9.85 -2.81
C ASP A 21 2.22 10.86 -1.91
N ILE A 22 3.25 10.36 -1.24
CA ILE A 22 4.18 11.08 -0.37
C ILE A 22 5.36 11.61 -1.18
N THR A 23 5.80 10.84 -2.18
CA THR A 23 6.95 11.20 -3.04
C THR A 23 6.62 12.29 -4.05
N LEU A 24 5.33 12.56 -4.25
CA LEU A 24 4.79 13.49 -5.25
C LEU A 24 5.23 13.11 -6.67
N SER A 25 5.51 11.82 -6.89
CA SER A 25 6.04 11.28 -8.14
C SER A 25 5.00 10.49 -8.93
N PHE A 26 3.75 10.45 -8.45
CA PHE A 26 2.69 9.72 -9.13
C PHE A 26 2.33 10.36 -10.49
N ASP A 27 2.57 9.60 -11.57
CA ASP A 27 2.27 10.02 -12.94
C ASP A 27 0.98 9.37 -13.47
N LEU A 28 -0.11 10.14 -13.39
CA LEU A 28 -1.42 9.72 -13.90
C LEU A 28 -1.44 9.54 -15.42
N ARG A 29 -0.65 10.32 -16.17
CA ARG A 29 -0.58 10.20 -17.63
C ARG A 29 0.09 8.89 -18.03
N ARG A 30 1.17 8.52 -17.34
CA ARG A 30 1.84 7.24 -17.55
C ARG A 30 0.94 6.08 -17.15
N LEU A 31 0.15 6.21 -16.08
CA LEU A 31 -0.85 5.20 -15.72
C LEU A 31 -1.91 5.05 -16.82
N HIS A 32 -2.49 6.14 -17.31
CA HIS A 32 -3.47 6.12 -18.38
C HIS A 32 -2.91 5.43 -19.64
N GLY A 33 -1.70 5.78 -20.07
CA GLY A 33 -1.05 5.14 -21.21
C GLY A 33 -0.91 3.62 -21.04
N LYS A 34 -0.58 3.16 -19.83
CA LYS A 34 -0.50 1.73 -19.50
C LYS A 34 -1.87 1.05 -19.47
N LEU A 35 -2.91 1.73 -18.98
CA LEU A 35 -4.28 1.21 -19.00
C LEU A 35 -4.77 1.03 -20.43
N VAL A 36 -4.60 2.04 -21.29
CA VAL A 36 -4.95 1.96 -22.71
C VAL A 36 -4.25 0.79 -23.38
N HIS A 37 -2.93 0.66 -23.18
CA HIS A 37 -2.17 -0.44 -23.75
C HIS A 37 -2.66 -1.82 -23.25
N ALA A 38 -2.91 -1.95 -21.95
CA ALA A 38 -3.41 -3.20 -21.37
C ALA A 38 -4.83 -3.56 -21.84
N LEU A 39 -5.69 -2.57 -22.06
CA LEU A 39 -7.04 -2.76 -22.63
C LEU A 39 -6.97 -3.20 -24.10
N GLN A 40 -6.10 -2.58 -24.90
CA GLN A 40 -5.86 -2.98 -26.30
C GLN A 40 -5.42 -4.45 -26.40
N LEU A 41 -4.47 -4.88 -25.56
CA LEU A 41 -4.01 -6.27 -25.53
C LEU A 41 -5.11 -7.27 -25.14
N ARG A 42 -6.11 -6.82 -24.37
CA ARG A 42 -7.28 -7.62 -23.98
C ARG A 42 -8.45 -7.50 -24.97
N GLY A 43 -8.29 -6.77 -26.08
CA GLY A 43 -9.35 -6.55 -27.07
C GLY A 43 -10.52 -5.70 -26.56
N ARG A 44 -10.32 -4.91 -25.51
CA ARG A 44 -11.34 -4.00 -24.93
C ARG A 44 -11.25 -2.60 -25.52
N ASP A 45 -12.32 -1.82 -25.36
CA ASP A 45 -12.31 -0.44 -25.81
C ASP A 45 -11.34 0.39 -24.96
N THR A 46 -10.47 1.14 -25.65
CA THR A 46 -9.54 2.08 -25.03
C THR A 46 -10.24 3.21 -24.28
N GLY A 47 -11.47 3.56 -24.68
CA GLY A 47 -12.29 4.56 -23.98
C GLY A 47 -12.61 4.18 -22.54
N GLU A 48 -12.61 2.88 -22.22
CA GLU A 48 -12.86 2.37 -20.87
C GLU A 48 -11.77 2.79 -19.86
N ALA A 49 -10.59 3.21 -20.33
CA ALA A 49 -9.51 3.65 -19.46
C ALA A 49 -9.93 4.79 -18.52
N MET A 50 -10.80 5.71 -18.98
CA MET A 50 -11.29 6.81 -18.15
C MET A 50 -12.22 6.32 -17.04
N SER A 51 -13.16 5.43 -17.35
CA SER A 51 -14.03 4.80 -16.34
C SER A 51 -13.25 3.95 -15.34
N VAL A 52 -12.13 3.35 -15.77
CA VAL A 52 -11.21 2.66 -14.85
C VAL A 52 -10.54 3.66 -13.89
N LEU A 53 -10.12 4.83 -14.37
CA LEU A 53 -9.49 5.86 -13.55
C LEU A 53 -10.46 6.52 -12.54
N GLU A 54 -11.76 6.52 -12.80
CA GLU A 54 -12.77 7.01 -11.83
C GLU A 54 -12.77 6.18 -10.52
N ARG A 55 -12.27 4.93 -10.56
CA ARG A 55 -12.15 4.06 -9.39
C ARG A 55 -10.82 4.22 -8.63
N LEU A 56 -9.99 5.17 -9.05
CA LEU A 56 -8.71 5.49 -8.45
C LEU A 56 -8.78 6.81 -7.68
N LYS A 57 -8.56 6.75 -6.37
CA LYS A 57 -8.36 7.93 -5.51
C LYS A 57 -6.88 8.19 -5.32
N ILE A 58 -6.44 9.44 -5.48
CA ILE A 58 -5.04 9.85 -5.26
C ILE A 58 -5.03 10.95 -4.21
N MET A 59 -4.24 10.77 -3.16
CA MET A 59 -4.09 11.69 -2.05
C MET A 59 -2.63 12.11 -1.97
N LYS A 60 -2.34 13.42 -1.96
CA LYS A 60 -0.98 13.93 -1.87
C LYS A 60 -0.72 14.41 -0.45
N ILE A 61 0.35 13.92 0.16
CA ILE A 61 0.70 14.24 1.55
C ILE A 61 2.17 14.61 1.66
N PHE A 62 2.51 15.38 2.70
CA PHE A 62 3.85 15.96 2.86
C PHE A 62 4.51 15.62 4.19
N ASP A 63 3.73 15.19 5.18
CA ASP A 63 4.20 14.89 6.52
C ASP A 63 3.46 13.70 7.14
N PHE A 64 3.88 13.31 8.35
CA PHE A 64 3.30 12.16 9.02
C PHE A 64 1.86 12.42 9.49
N VAL A 65 1.49 13.67 9.78
CA VAL A 65 0.13 14.03 10.21
C VAL A 65 -0.83 13.83 9.04
N GLY A 66 -0.52 14.39 7.87
CA GLY A 66 -1.29 14.21 6.64
C GLY A 66 -1.39 12.73 6.22
N LEU A 67 -0.36 11.92 6.47
CA LEU A 67 -0.45 10.46 6.29
C LEU A 67 -1.51 9.85 7.22
N THR A 68 -1.52 10.22 8.50
CA THR A 68 -2.52 9.70 9.45
C THR A 68 -3.95 10.14 9.10
N GLU A 69 -4.15 11.41 8.75
CA GLU A 69 -5.45 11.95 8.33
C GLU A 69 -5.94 11.27 7.05
N SER A 70 -5.05 11.01 6.09
CA SER A 70 -5.40 10.32 4.85
C SER A 70 -5.89 8.89 5.10
N VAL A 71 -5.30 8.18 6.07
CA VAL A 71 -5.78 6.83 6.45
C VAL A 71 -7.13 6.89 7.16
N VAL A 72 -7.41 7.97 7.91
CA VAL A 72 -8.75 8.21 8.48
C VAL A 72 -9.77 8.46 7.38
N GLU A 73 -9.45 9.28 6.39
CA GLU A 73 -10.33 9.51 5.23
C GLU A 73 -10.60 8.23 4.42
N VAL A 74 -9.59 7.36 4.27
CA VAL A 74 -9.78 6.03 3.66
C VAL A 74 -10.76 5.19 4.48
N ARG A 75 -10.63 5.20 5.82
CA ARG A 75 -11.57 4.50 6.71
C ARG A 75 -12.99 5.02 6.53
N GLU A 76 -13.19 6.33 6.62
CA GLU A 76 -14.50 6.96 6.47
C GLU A 76 -15.14 6.63 5.11
N SER A 77 -14.33 6.60 4.04
CA SER A 77 -14.79 6.17 2.73
C SER A 77 -15.22 4.69 2.73
N LEU A 78 -14.52 3.80 3.42
CA LEU A 78 -14.88 2.37 3.47
C LEU A 78 -16.12 2.13 4.35
N GLU A 79 -16.30 2.90 5.42
CA GLU A 79 -17.43 2.82 6.33
C GLU A 79 -18.69 3.46 5.73
N GLY A 80 -18.55 4.59 5.03
CA GLY A 80 -19.64 5.33 4.39
C GLY A 80 -20.33 4.58 3.23
N HIS A 81 -19.68 3.55 2.67
CA HIS A 81 -20.30 2.64 1.69
C HIS A 81 -21.09 1.50 2.34
N SER A 82 -21.00 1.32 3.67
CA SER A 82 -21.57 0.18 4.39
C SER A 82 -22.86 0.50 5.16
N THR A 83 -23.33 1.74 5.15
CA THR A 83 -24.57 2.15 5.79
C THR A 83 -25.51 2.74 4.75
N TYR A 84 -26.72 2.16 4.70
CA TYR A 84 -27.90 2.76 4.08
C TYR A 84 -27.89 4.28 4.24
N SER A 85 -28.05 5.00 3.13
CA SER A 85 -28.32 6.42 3.13
C SER A 85 -29.75 6.66 3.66
N PRO A 86 -29.96 7.30 4.82
CA PRO A 86 -31.23 7.98 5.07
C PRO A 86 -31.11 9.35 4.41
N ALA A 87 -32.16 9.69 3.68
CA ALA A 87 -32.31 10.92 2.94
C ALA A 87 -31.81 12.17 3.69
N HIS A 88 -31.25 13.09 2.91
CA HIS A 88 -31.20 14.53 3.16
C HIS A 88 -32.33 15.00 4.09
N VAL A 89 -31.99 15.27 5.35
CA VAL A 89 -32.70 16.27 6.14
C VAL A 89 -31.72 17.40 6.37
N LEU A 90 -31.99 18.52 5.70
CA LEU A 90 -31.40 19.82 5.95
C LEU A 90 -31.35 20.09 7.45
N ARG A 91 -30.18 19.89 8.07
CA ARG A 91 -29.89 20.48 9.37
C ARG A 91 -29.61 21.96 9.15
N GLN A 92 -30.68 22.75 9.19
CA GLN A 92 -30.56 24.18 9.48
C GLN A 92 -29.80 24.33 10.80
N ALA A 93 -28.70 25.07 10.72
CA ALA A 93 -27.93 25.50 11.88
C ALA A 93 -28.81 26.44 12.72
N ALA A 94 -29.17 26.02 13.93
CA ALA A 94 -29.65 26.93 14.97
C ALA A 94 -28.46 27.33 15.87
N PRO A 95 -28.32 28.61 16.22
CA PRO A 95 -27.18 29.12 16.98
C PRO A 95 -27.25 28.74 18.46
N ARG A 96 -26.06 28.63 19.07
CA ARG A 96 -25.84 28.35 20.50
C ARG A 96 -26.47 29.43 21.40
N GLY A 97 -27.15 28.99 22.46
CA GLY A 97 -27.27 29.75 23.70
C GLY A 97 -28.62 29.63 24.40
N THR A 98 -28.80 28.64 25.28
CA THR A 98 -29.34 28.78 26.65
C THR A 98 -29.42 27.41 27.33
N VAL A 99 -29.01 27.36 28.59
CA VAL A 99 -29.18 26.22 29.50
C VAL A 99 -30.61 26.25 30.01
N GLY A 100 -31.36 25.17 29.80
CA GLY A 100 -32.67 24.93 30.41
C GLY A 100 -32.55 23.71 31.31
N ASP A 101 -32.54 23.95 32.61
CA ASP A 101 -32.60 22.96 33.67
C ASP A 101 -34.08 22.68 33.98
N SER A 102 -34.50 21.42 33.82
CA SER A 102 -35.77 20.89 34.32
C SER A 102 -35.76 19.37 34.19
N GLU A 103 -35.44 18.73 35.32
CA GLU A 103 -35.93 17.41 35.70
C GLU A 103 -37.47 17.41 35.65
N ASP A 104 -38.05 16.34 35.12
CA ASP A 104 -39.32 15.76 35.60
C ASP A 104 -39.43 14.34 35.05
N GLU A 105 -39.51 13.39 35.97
CA GLU A 105 -39.80 11.98 35.74
C GLU A 105 -41.28 11.83 35.38
N ASP A 106 -41.59 11.08 34.32
CA ASP A 106 -42.90 10.44 34.19
C ASP A 106 -42.78 9.13 33.40
N GLU A 107 -43.00 8.04 34.14
CA GLU A 107 -43.13 6.67 33.69
C GLU A 107 -44.25 6.54 32.65
N MET A 108 -43.92 6.02 31.45
CA MET A 108 -44.92 5.52 30.51
C MET A 108 -44.58 4.09 30.05
N LEU A 109 -45.01 3.17 30.90
CA LEU A 109 -45.63 1.85 30.68
C LEU A 109 -45.38 1.10 29.35
N ASP A 110 -44.90 -0.13 29.55
CA ASP A 110 -44.72 -1.25 28.61
C ASP A 110 -45.78 -1.40 27.50
N ALA A 111 -45.32 -1.34 26.26
CA ALA A 111 -46.00 -1.96 25.12
C ALA A 111 -45.17 -3.17 24.65
N PRO A 112 -45.70 -4.41 24.65
CA PRO A 112 -44.93 -5.57 24.24
C PRO A 112 -44.65 -5.52 22.73
N THR A 113 -43.40 -5.26 22.39
CA THR A 113 -42.91 -5.30 21.01
C THR A 113 -42.69 -6.77 20.62
N LEU A 114 -43.54 -7.31 19.74
CA LEU A 114 -43.34 -8.61 19.11
C LEU A 114 -41.97 -8.63 18.38
N PRO A 115 -41.08 -9.60 18.64
CA PRO A 115 -39.85 -9.73 17.88
C PRO A 115 -40.18 -10.30 16.49
N SER A 116 -40.38 -9.42 15.51
CA SER A 116 -40.24 -9.77 14.09
C SER A 116 -38.78 -9.62 13.68
N THR A 117 -37.94 -10.56 14.10
CA THR A 117 -36.62 -10.78 13.49
C THR A 117 -36.71 -11.98 12.56
N VAL A 118 -37.29 -11.73 11.39
CA VAL A 118 -37.05 -12.58 10.23
C VAL A 118 -35.52 -12.59 10.01
N PRO A 119 -34.86 -13.75 9.88
CA PRO A 119 -33.45 -13.78 9.53
C PRO A 119 -33.29 -13.09 8.18
N ARG A 120 -32.64 -11.92 8.17
CA ARG A 120 -32.18 -11.32 6.92
C ARG A 120 -31.15 -12.28 6.35
N ASP A 121 -31.62 -13.07 5.40
CA ASP A 121 -30.80 -13.90 4.54
C ASP A 121 -29.67 -13.03 4.01
N GLY A 122 -28.45 -13.41 4.36
CA GLY A 122 -27.25 -12.65 4.06
C GLY A 122 -27.04 -12.67 2.55
N SER A 123 -27.57 -11.66 1.86
CA SER A 123 -27.04 -11.29 0.55
C SER A 123 -25.56 -11.07 0.77
N LYS A 124 -24.72 -12.01 0.31
CA LYS A 124 -23.27 -11.83 0.22
C LYS A 124 -23.10 -10.57 -0.62
N SER A 125 -22.92 -9.42 0.02
CA SER A 125 -22.39 -8.25 -0.67
C SER A 125 -21.05 -8.73 -1.18
N THR A 126 -20.94 -8.83 -2.50
CA THR A 126 -19.66 -9.09 -3.14
C THR A 126 -18.78 -7.92 -2.75
N LEU A 127 -17.93 -8.10 -1.74
CA LEU A 127 -16.98 -7.09 -1.30
C LEU A 127 -16.08 -6.80 -2.50
N ASN A 128 -16.25 -5.61 -3.07
CA ASN A 128 -15.42 -5.15 -4.18
C ASN A 128 -13.96 -5.11 -3.72
N PRO A 129 -13.01 -5.71 -4.46
CA PRO A 129 -11.60 -5.70 -4.09
C PRO A 129 -11.07 -4.27 -3.95
N SER A 130 -10.49 -3.92 -2.80
CA SER A 130 -9.90 -2.60 -2.58
C SER A 130 -8.39 -2.69 -2.33
N LEU A 131 -7.64 -1.80 -2.95
CA LEU A 131 -6.18 -1.72 -2.85
C LEU A 131 -5.78 -0.34 -2.28
N LEU A 132 -4.96 -0.33 -1.24
CA LEU A 132 -4.34 0.88 -0.70
C LEU A 132 -2.84 0.84 -0.92
N ILE A 133 -2.28 1.85 -1.58
CA ILE A 133 -0.84 2.02 -1.76
C ILE A 133 -0.38 3.25 -1.00
N ILE A 134 0.71 3.14 -0.25
CA ILE A 134 1.35 4.27 0.46
C ILE A 134 2.79 4.40 -0.05
N ASP A 135 3.12 5.50 -0.72
CA ASP A 135 4.40 5.68 -1.44
C ASP A 135 5.11 7.00 -1.10
N SER A 136 6.23 7.04 -0.37
CA SER A 136 6.92 5.99 0.39
C SER A 136 6.97 6.41 1.85
N ILE A 137 6.53 5.52 2.75
CA ILE A 137 6.36 5.83 4.18
C ILE A 137 7.66 6.32 4.84
N SER A 138 8.82 5.91 4.32
CA SER A 138 10.11 6.34 4.85
C SER A 138 10.34 7.85 4.75
N GLN A 139 9.76 8.54 3.76
CA GLN A 139 9.95 9.98 3.60
C GLN A 139 9.40 10.79 4.78
N VAL A 140 8.32 10.32 5.40
CA VAL A 140 7.69 11.00 6.54
C VAL A 140 8.04 10.35 7.88
N ALA A 141 8.31 9.05 7.92
CA ALA A 141 8.63 8.35 9.15
C ALA A 141 10.12 8.43 9.55
N ALA A 142 11.05 8.43 8.59
CA ALA A 142 12.48 8.45 8.90
C ALA A 142 12.93 9.74 9.64
N PRO A 143 12.44 10.95 9.28
CA PRO A 143 12.75 12.16 10.04
C PRO A 143 12.30 12.10 11.49
N LEU A 144 11.13 11.51 11.77
CA LEU A 144 10.62 11.34 13.14
C LEU A 144 11.50 10.41 13.97
N ILE A 145 11.91 9.28 13.41
CA ILE A 145 12.80 8.32 14.06
C ILE A 145 14.17 8.96 14.32
N LYS A 146 14.68 9.73 13.36
CA LYS A 146 15.97 10.42 13.50
C LYS A 146 15.90 11.51 14.58
N SER A 147 14.79 12.24 14.67
CA SER A 147 14.61 13.31 15.65
C SER A 147 14.49 12.77 17.08
N ASN A 148 13.69 11.72 17.28
CA ASN A 148 13.56 11.05 18.56
C ASN A 148 13.25 9.57 18.31
N TYR A 149 14.27 8.73 18.49
CA TYR A 149 14.18 7.31 18.16
C TYR A 149 13.00 6.61 18.86
N VAL A 150 12.83 6.83 20.17
CA VAL A 150 11.77 6.17 20.96
C VAL A 150 10.39 6.66 20.52
N GLN A 151 10.20 7.98 20.46
CA GLN A 151 8.90 8.55 20.09
C GLN A 151 8.54 8.26 18.64
N GLY A 152 9.50 8.38 17.71
CA GLY A 152 9.31 8.08 16.30
C GLY A 152 8.90 6.63 16.06
N HIS A 153 9.54 5.67 16.73
CA HIS A 153 9.12 4.27 16.67
C HIS A 153 7.77 4.01 17.34
N ALA A 154 7.46 4.67 18.46
CA ALA A 154 6.14 4.54 19.10
C ALA A 154 5.01 5.02 18.18
N LEU A 155 5.19 6.17 17.52
CA LEU A 155 4.25 6.70 16.54
C LEU A 155 4.10 5.78 15.32
N LEU A 156 5.22 5.34 14.73
CA LEU A 156 5.20 4.40 13.61
C LEU A 156 4.50 3.09 13.97
N THR A 157 4.78 2.52 15.15
CA THR A 157 4.16 1.28 15.62
C THR A 157 2.65 1.45 15.80
N SER A 158 2.22 2.56 16.41
CA SER A 158 0.80 2.85 16.59
C SER A 158 0.08 3.02 15.25
N PHE A 159 0.72 3.72 14.30
CA PHE A 159 0.21 3.89 12.94
C PHE A 159 0.07 2.55 12.21
N ILE A 160 1.13 1.74 12.14
CA ILE A 160 1.10 0.45 11.43
C ILE A 160 0.08 -0.51 12.06
N ARG A 161 -0.03 -0.54 13.39
CA ARG A 161 -1.07 -1.34 14.08
C ARG A 161 -2.48 -0.91 13.67
N SER A 162 -2.72 0.39 13.58
CA SER A 162 -4.02 0.96 13.19
C SER A 162 -4.33 0.69 11.71
N LEU A 163 -3.33 0.81 10.83
CA LEU A 163 -3.43 0.46 9.42
C LEU A 163 -3.68 -1.03 9.22
N ALA A 164 -3.01 -1.89 9.97
CA ALA A 164 -3.21 -3.33 9.92
C ALA A 164 -4.61 -3.73 10.42
N HIS A 165 -5.14 -3.04 11.43
CA HIS A 165 -6.53 -3.20 11.86
C HIS A 165 -7.50 -2.82 10.73
N LEU A 166 -7.36 -1.62 10.14
CA LEU A 166 -8.17 -1.19 9.00
C LEU A 166 -8.12 -2.20 7.84
N THR A 167 -6.91 -2.67 7.52
CA THR A 167 -6.67 -3.61 6.43
C THR A 167 -7.45 -4.90 6.61
N ARG A 168 -7.44 -5.46 7.83
CA ARG A 168 -8.15 -6.70 8.17
C ARG A 168 -9.67 -6.49 8.28
N THR A 169 -10.10 -5.39 8.87
CA THR A 169 -11.52 -5.08 9.09
C THR A 169 -12.28 -4.94 7.78
N HIS A 170 -11.67 -4.35 6.74
CA HIS A 170 -12.32 -4.12 5.45
C HIS A 170 -11.80 -5.00 4.31
N CYS A 171 -11.06 -6.07 4.61
CA CYS A 171 -10.46 -6.97 3.61
C CYS A 171 -9.68 -6.22 2.50
N LEU A 172 -9.00 -5.14 2.88
CA LEU A 172 -8.19 -4.30 1.99
C LEU A 172 -6.87 -5.01 1.69
N CYS A 173 -6.35 -4.87 0.47
CA CYS A 173 -4.96 -5.17 0.17
C CYS A 173 -4.13 -3.90 0.39
N THR A 174 -3.20 -3.89 1.34
CA THR A 174 -2.37 -2.72 1.62
C THR A 174 -0.92 -2.96 1.21
N LEU A 175 -0.41 -2.12 0.31
CA LEU A 175 0.98 -2.11 -0.13
C LEU A 175 1.69 -0.86 0.40
N LEU A 176 2.62 -1.06 1.33
CA LEU A 176 3.48 0.00 1.85
C LEU A 176 4.82 -0.01 1.12
N LEU A 177 5.16 1.09 0.45
CA LEU A 177 6.50 1.27 -0.14
C LEU A 177 7.41 1.93 0.87
N ASN A 178 8.60 1.36 1.03
CA ASN A 178 9.62 1.81 1.96
C ASN A 178 10.93 2.01 1.18
N GLY A 179 11.64 3.10 1.46
CA GLY A 179 12.96 3.32 0.91
C GLY A 179 14.01 2.38 1.48
N THR A 180 15.18 2.38 0.85
CA THR A 180 16.37 1.63 1.30
C THR A 180 17.52 2.57 1.62
N THR A 181 18.37 2.17 2.55
CA THR A 181 19.65 2.82 2.86
C THR A 181 20.80 1.84 2.65
N THR A 182 22.01 2.36 2.41
CA THR A 182 23.24 1.57 2.27
C THR A 182 24.16 1.82 3.47
N TYR A 183 24.73 0.76 4.04
CA TYR A 183 25.72 0.85 5.12
C TYR A 183 27.04 0.19 4.71
N SER A 184 28.16 0.65 5.28
CA SER A 184 29.44 -0.04 5.15
C SER A 184 29.33 -1.45 5.72
N GLN A 185 29.84 -2.46 5.00
CA GLN A 185 29.69 -3.88 5.33
C GLN A 185 30.27 -4.23 6.72
N SER A 186 29.44 -4.20 7.77
CA SER A 186 29.64 -5.08 8.92
C SER A 186 28.91 -6.39 8.62
N LYS A 187 29.66 -7.50 8.64
CA LYS A 187 29.21 -8.83 8.19
C LYS A 187 28.03 -9.43 8.96
N GLU A 188 27.65 -8.86 10.10
CA GLU A 188 26.78 -9.54 11.06
C GLU A 188 25.28 -9.26 10.90
N ASP A 189 24.84 -8.38 9.98
CA ASP A 189 23.45 -7.89 10.01
C ASP A 189 22.81 -7.57 8.65
N THR A 190 23.23 -8.21 7.55
CA THR A 190 22.55 -7.98 6.26
C THR A 190 21.21 -8.73 6.21
N PRO A 191 20.09 -8.06 5.89
CA PRO A 191 18.79 -8.72 5.84
C PRO A 191 18.64 -9.65 4.61
N SER A 192 19.42 -9.40 3.56
CA SER A 192 19.39 -10.16 2.31
C SER A 192 20.27 -11.41 2.37
N ILE A 193 19.83 -12.50 1.74
CA ILE A 193 20.63 -13.70 1.51
C ILE A 193 21.75 -13.47 0.47
N PHE A 194 21.64 -12.42 -0.34
CA PHE A 194 22.63 -12.08 -1.35
C PHE A 194 23.76 -11.28 -0.71
N SER A 195 24.95 -11.87 -0.66
CA SER A 195 26.14 -11.22 -0.09
C SER A 195 26.55 -9.93 -0.82
N SER A 196 26.17 -9.78 -2.09
CA SER A 196 26.37 -8.57 -2.87
C SER A 196 25.37 -7.46 -2.54
N CYS A 197 24.27 -7.76 -1.86
CA CYS A 197 23.23 -6.80 -1.52
C CYS A 197 23.61 -6.03 -0.25
N THR A 198 23.85 -4.73 -0.40
CA THR A 198 24.18 -3.81 0.71
C THR A 198 22.98 -2.98 1.16
N LEU A 199 21.83 -3.17 0.52
CA LEU A 199 20.60 -2.45 0.81
C LEU A 199 20.00 -2.91 2.13
N ARG A 200 19.48 -1.94 2.90
CA ARG A 200 18.73 -2.17 4.13
C ARG A 200 17.43 -1.36 4.10
N PRO A 201 16.32 -1.90 4.62
CA PRO A 201 15.08 -1.14 4.79
C PRO A 201 15.30 0.13 5.64
N ALA A 202 14.76 1.27 5.20
CA ALA A 202 15.07 2.57 5.81
C ALA A 202 14.52 2.77 7.24
N LEU A 203 13.53 1.98 7.67
CA LEU A 203 12.84 2.13 8.95
C LEU A 203 13.35 1.19 10.06
N GLY A 204 14.52 0.59 9.85
CA GLY A 204 15.18 -0.25 10.85
C GLY A 204 14.59 -1.66 10.97
N LYS A 205 15.20 -2.48 11.84
CA LYS A 205 14.89 -3.91 11.97
C LYS A 205 13.49 -4.17 12.56
N THR A 206 13.02 -3.30 13.45
CA THR A 206 11.74 -3.46 14.14
C THR A 206 10.54 -3.35 13.19
N PHE A 207 10.67 -2.54 12.13
CA PHE A 207 9.62 -2.34 11.13
C PHE A 207 9.17 -3.66 10.47
N ALA A 208 10.09 -4.59 10.22
CA ALA A 208 9.78 -5.86 9.58
C ALA A 208 8.78 -6.72 10.38
N TYR A 209 8.78 -6.60 11.71
CA TYR A 209 7.88 -7.37 12.59
C TYR A 209 6.47 -6.77 12.71
N MET A 210 6.24 -5.59 12.10
CA MET A 210 4.94 -4.94 12.08
C MET A 210 4.12 -5.31 10.83
N LEU A 211 4.70 -6.06 9.89
CA LEU A 211 4.14 -6.37 8.57
C LEU A 211 3.77 -7.87 8.47
N ASP A 212 2.79 -8.18 7.62
CA ASP A 212 2.45 -9.56 7.29
C ASP A 212 3.51 -10.21 6.36
N LEU A 213 4.07 -9.41 5.43
CA LEU A 213 5.09 -9.81 4.46
C LEU A 213 6.00 -8.61 4.17
N HIS A 214 7.32 -8.82 4.17
CA HIS A 214 8.32 -7.81 3.86
C HIS A 214 9.17 -8.28 2.68
N LEU A 215 9.08 -7.55 1.57
CA LEU A 215 9.80 -7.85 0.35
C LEU A 215 10.90 -6.80 0.12
N LEU A 216 12.06 -7.24 -0.36
CA LEU A 216 13.12 -6.39 -0.85
C LEU A 216 13.20 -6.53 -2.37
N VAL A 217 13.15 -5.40 -3.07
CA VAL A 217 13.42 -5.35 -4.50
C VAL A 217 14.81 -4.76 -4.71
N HIS A 218 15.69 -5.49 -5.38
CA HIS A 218 17.04 -5.02 -5.71
C HIS A 218 17.47 -5.54 -7.07
N VAL A 219 18.57 -5.03 -7.60
CA VAL A 219 19.10 -5.48 -8.89
C VAL A 219 20.32 -6.37 -8.71
N ILE A 220 20.46 -7.39 -9.56
CA ILE A 220 21.67 -8.22 -9.66
C ILE A 220 22.11 -8.36 -11.12
N PRO A 221 23.39 -8.69 -11.38
CA PRO A 221 23.84 -9.03 -12.73
C PRO A 221 23.14 -10.29 -13.25
N LYS A 222 22.70 -10.24 -14.51
CA LYS A 222 21.90 -11.31 -15.14
C LYS A 222 22.69 -12.60 -15.36
N THR A 223 23.94 -12.48 -15.81
CA THR A 223 24.81 -13.62 -16.12
C THR A 223 26.11 -13.59 -15.31
N ALA A 224 26.82 -14.72 -15.28
CA ALA A 224 28.16 -14.78 -14.67
C ALA A 224 29.15 -13.81 -15.35
N ALA A 225 28.98 -13.52 -16.64
CA ALA A 225 29.80 -12.55 -17.36
C ALA A 225 29.45 -11.10 -16.96
N ASP A 226 28.17 -10.79 -16.72
CA ASP A 226 27.74 -9.52 -16.12
C ASP A 226 28.30 -9.38 -14.70
N ALA A 227 28.26 -10.45 -13.90
CA ALA A 227 28.77 -10.46 -12.54
C ALA A 227 30.29 -10.20 -12.49
N ARG A 228 31.06 -10.78 -13.40
CA ARG A 228 32.51 -10.47 -13.52
C ARG A 228 32.76 -9.01 -13.90
N ARG A 229 31.88 -8.38 -14.69
CA ARG A 229 32.01 -6.95 -15.04
C ARG A 229 31.63 -6.03 -13.88
N VAL A 230 30.59 -6.38 -13.10
CA VAL A 230 30.09 -5.56 -11.99
C VAL A 230 30.93 -5.73 -10.72
N TYR A 231 31.35 -6.97 -10.41
CA TYR A 231 32.04 -7.31 -9.16
C TYR A 231 33.51 -7.71 -9.34
N GLY A 232 33.97 -7.93 -10.57
CA GLY A 232 35.35 -8.31 -10.84
C GLY A 232 36.35 -7.21 -10.50
N SER A 233 37.58 -7.62 -10.22
CA SER A 233 38.67 -6.68 -9.94
C SER A 233 39.00 -5.87 -11.21
N LYS A 234 39.21 -4.56 -11.06
CA LYS A 234 39.49 -3.58 -12.15
C LYS A 234 40.71 -3.88 -13.05
N HIS A 235 41.36 -5.03 -12.89
CA HIS A 235 42.57 -5.42 -13.63
C HIS A 235 42.30 -6.20 -14.91
N GLU A 236 41.07 -6.68 -15.16
CA GLU A 236 40.69 -7.27 -16.43
C GLU A 236 40.14 -6.18 -17.35
N GLY A 237 40.63 -6.15 -18.60
CA GLY A 237 40.46 -5.05 -19.54
C GLY A 237 39.03 -4.51 -19.62
N LYS A 238 38.91 -3.19 -19.75
CA LYS A 238 37.63 -2.49 -19.93
C LYS A 238 36.93 -3.01 -21.18
N SER A 239 36.00 -3.96 -21.03
CA SER A 239 34.99 -4.18 -22.07
C SER A 239 34.05 -2.98 -22.06
N GLU A 240 33.83 -2.34 -23.20
CA GLU A 240 32.91 -1.20 -23.35
C GLU A 240 31.42 -1.59 -23.18
N GLN A 241 31.12 -2.89 -23.10
CA GLN A 241 29.75 -3.38 -23.06
C GLN A 241 29.18 -3.37 -21.63
N GLU A 242 28.09 -2.61 -21.44
CA GLU A 242 27.37 -2.51 -20.16
C GLU A 242 26.82 -3.87 -19.70
N ALA A 243 26.83 -4.07 -18.38
CA ALA A 243 26.30 -5.27 -17.75
C ALA A 243 24.77 -5.29 -17.82
N GLU A 244 24.20 -6.42 -18.24
CA GLU A 244 22.77 -6.66 -18.13
C GLU A 244 22.41 -6.96 -16.66
N LEU A 245 21.38 -6.28 -16.16
CA LEU A 245 20.87 -6.43 -14.80
C LEU A 245 19.44 -6.97 -14.82
N VAL A 246 19.06 -7.66 -13.75
CA VAL A 246 17.69 -8.14 -13.50
C VAL A 246 17.22 -7.66 -12.14
N GLU A 247 15.91 -7.45 -12.00
CA GLU A 247 15.30 -7.16 -10.71
C GLU A 247 15.07 -8.48 -9.96
N VAL A 248 15.37 -8.48 -8.67
CA VAL A 248 15.15 -9.59 -7.75
C VAL A 248 14.17 -9.13 -6.70
N ILE A 249 13.15 -9.95 -6.46
CA ILE A 249 12.26 -9.80 -5.31
C ILE A 249 12.61 -10.88 -4.31
N GLU A 250 13.05 -10.48 -3.12
CA GLU A 250 13.41 -11.34 -2.02
C GLU A 250 12.44 -11.18 -0.84
N VAL A 251 12.05 -12.28 -0.20
CA VAL A 251 11.26 -12.27 1.03
C VAL A 251 12.19 -12.12 2.24
N LEU A 252 12.23 -10.93 2.83
CA LEU A 252 13.03 -10.64 4.03
C LEU A 252 12.37 -11.15 5.31
N GLN A 253 11.04 -11.03 5.39
CA GLN A 253 10.26 -11.44 6.56
C GLN A 253 8.87 -11.89 6.12
N ASP A 254 8.36 -12.92 6.77
CA ASP A 254 7.01 -13.46 6.59
C ASP A 254 6.44 -13.77 7.97
N ARG A 255 5.24 -13.29 8.28
CA ARG A 255 4.58 -13.55 9.57
C ARG A 255 4.43 -15.04 9.90
N HIS A 256 4.35 -15.88 8.87
CA HIS A 256 4.24 -17.34 9.00
C HIS A 256 5.58 -18.06 8.85
N GLY A 257 6.67 -17.35 8.55
CA GLY A 257 8.04 -17.85 8.49
C GLY A 257 8.37 -18.81 7.34
N SER A 258 7.41 -19.28 6.55
CA SER A 258 7.62 -20.35 5.56
C SER A 258 8.27 -19.88 4.25
N ARG A 259 8.38 -18.56 4.04
CA ARG A 259 8.86 -17.97 2.79
C ARG A 259 10.14 -17.16 2.92
N VAL A 260 10.67 -16.97 4.14
CA VAL A 260 11.88 -16.15 4.35
C VAL A 260 13.05 -16.71 3.53
N GLY A 261 13.75 -15.82 2.81
CA GLY A 261 14.85 -16.18 1.90
C GLY A 261 14.41 -16.74 0.54
N LYS A 262 13.11 -16.90 0.29
CA LYS A 262 12.62 -17.17 -1.07
C LYS A 262 12.77 -15.92 -1.93
N TRP A 263 13.08 -16.11 -3.20
CA TRP A 263 13.25 -15.03 -4.15
C TRP A 263 12.84 -15.46 -5.56
N THR A 264 12.60 -14.48 -6.42
CA THR A 264 12.42 -14.66 -7.87
C THR A 264 13.10 -13.51 -8.61
N ALA A 265 13.48 -13.73 -9.87
CA ALA A 265 14.08 -12.73 -10.73
C ALA A 265 13.14 -12.37 -11.88
N LEU A 266 13.05 -11.07 -12.15
CA LEU A 266 12.12 -10.48 -13.08
C LEU A 266 12.89 -9.61 -14.08
N THR A 267 12.41 -9.64 -15.32
CA THR A 267 12.75 -8.60 -16.31
C THR A 267 11.54 -7.73 -16.55
N LEU A 268 11.81 -6.42 -16.58
CA LEU A 268 10.84 -5.44 -17.05
C LEU A 268 11.05 -5.31 -18.56
N ASP A 269 10.04 -5.67 -19.34
CA ASP A 269 10.03 -5.28 -20.75
C ASP A 269 9.84 -3.76 -20.89
N THR A 270 10.03 -3.22 -22.10
CA THR A 270 9.82 -1.79 -22.40
C THR A 270 8.39 -1.30 -22.12
N SER A 271 7.41 -2.20 -22.09
CA SER A 271 6.01 -1.96 -21.69
C SER A 271 5.77 -2.11 -20.18
N SER A 272 6.80 -2.46 -19.40
CA SER A 272 6.74 -2.85 -17.99
C SER A 272 5.84 -4.05 -17.70
N ASN A 273 5.68 -4.97 -18.64
CA ASN A 273 5.19 -6.30 -18.34
C ASN A 273 6.32 -7.08 -17.66
N LEU A 274 5.90 -7.92 -16.71
CA LEU A 274 6.78 -8.82 -16.00
C LEU A 274 6.99 -10.06 -16.86
N ALA A 275 8.23 -10.28 -17.30
CA ALA A 275 8.65 -11.58 -17.78
C ALA A 275 9.48 -12.24 -16.67
N GLU A 276 8.93 -13.31 -16.10
CA GLU A 276 9.61 -14.14 -15.10
C GLU A 276 10.75 -14.89 -15.81
N LEU A 277 11.97 -14.79 -15.29
CA LEU A 277 13.12 -15.44 -15.89
C LEU A 277 13.35 -16.85 -15.36
N LEU A 278 13.02 -17.11 -14.08
CA LEU A 278 13.31 -18.35 -13.34
C LEU A 278 12.38 -18.53 -12.14
#